data_AF-A0A2R6EK66-F1
#
_entry.id   AF-A0A2R6EK66-F1
#
_cell.length_a   1.000
_cell.length_b   1.000
_cell.length_c   1.000
_cell.angle_alpha   90.00
_cell.angle_beta   90.00
_cell.angle_gamma   90.00
#
_symmetry.space_group_name_H-M   'P 1'
#
loop_
_entity.id
_entity.type
_entity.pdbx_description
1 polymer ?
#
loop_
_entity_poly.entity_id
_entity_poly.type
_entity_poly.pdbx_seq_one_letter_code
_entity_poly.pdbx_strand_id
1 'polypeptide(L)' 'LEGCPYCETVHEALEEHGVEYETRWVDPLHSERNEVKRVSGQRSVPVLIDGDRGVTMAESDNIVEYVERSLA' A
#
# COMPACT_ATOMS: atom_id res chain seq x y z
N LEU A 1 7.13 2.74 7.84
CA LEU A 1 6.68 4.05 7.33
C LEU A 1 7.86 4.97 7.13
N GLU A 2 8.72 5.10 8.15
CA GLU A 2 9.94 5.91 8.07
C GLU A 2 10.72 5.68 6.77
N GLY A 3 10.93 6.77 6.02
CA GLY A 3 11.72 6.80 4.80
C GLY A 3 10.93 6.70 3.48
N CYS A 4 9.59 6.64 3.54
CA CYS A 4 8.72 6.67 2.37
C CYS A 4 7.51 7.59 2.61
N PRO A 5 7.52 8.85 2.13
CA PRO A 5 6.42 9.78 2.37
C PRO A 5 5.09 9.29 1.80
N TYR A 6 5.10 8.62 0.65
CA TYR A 6 3.89 8.04 0.05
C TYR A 6 3.30 6.89 0.87
N CYS A 7 4.14 6.13 1.57
CA CYS A 7 3.72 5.05 2.44
C CYS A 7 3.13 5.61 3.75
N GLU A 8 3.70 6.70 4.26
CA GLU A 8 3.17 7.47 5.40
C GLU A 8 1.77 8.00 5.06
N THR A 9 1.57 8.60 3.88
CA THR A 9 0.25 9.07 3.43
C THR A 9 -0.81 7.97 3.40
N VAL A 10 -0.49 6.79 2.85
CA VAL A 10 -1.44 5.65 2.84
C VAL A 10 -1.75 5.17 4.25
N HIS A 11 -0.75 5.12 5.12
CA HIS A 11 -0.94 4.73 6.51
C HIS A 11 -1.84 5.70 7.26
N GLU A 12 -1.63 7.00 7.12
CA GLU A 12 -2.47 8.03 7.75
C GLU A 12 -3.93 7.89 7.32
N ALA A 13 -4.21 7.66 6.03
CA ALA A 13 -5.56 7.43 5.54
C ALA A 13 -6.20 6.17 6.17
N LEU A 14 -5.47 5.06 6.25
CA LEU A 14 -5.97 3.84 6.88
C LEU A 14 -6.27 4.03 8.37
N GLU A 15 -5.38 4.70 9.11
CA GLU A 15 -5.58 5.01 10.53
C GLU A 15 -6.74 5.98 10.76
N GLU A 16 -6.85 7.05 9.97
CA GLU A 16 -7.93 8.05 10.08
C GLU A 16 -9.31 7.40 9.91
N HIS A 17 -9.42 6.43 9.01
CA HIS A 17 -10.65 5.69 8.75
C HIS A 17 -10.81 4.43 9.61
N GLY A 18 -9.90 4.16 10.55
CA GLY A 18 -9.98 3.01 11.46
C GLY A 18 -9.96 1.66 10.75
N VAL A 19 -9.33 1.59 9.57
CA VAL A 19 -9.21 0.35 8.79
C VAL A 19 -8.12 -0.50 9.43
N GLU A 20 -8.43 -1.75 9.76
CA GLU A 20 -7.43 -2.71 10.23
C GLU A 20 -6.56 -3.19 9.05
N TYR A 21 -5.24 -3.11 9.18
CA TYR A 21 -4.30 -3.59 8.16
C TYR A 21 -3.03 -4.15 8.79
N GLU A 22 -2.30 -4.95 8.01
CA GLU A 22 -0.96 -5.43 8.35
C GLU A 22 0.08 -4.76 7.44
N THR A 23 1.18 -4.28 8.03
CA THR A 23 2.30 -3.75 7.25
C THR A 23 3.27 -4.85 6.87
N ARG A 24 3.54 -4.99 5.57
CA ARG A 24 4.61 -5.85 5.05
C ARG A 24 5.80 -5.02 4.61
N TRP A 25 6.93 -5.22 5.29
CA TRP A 25 8.20 -4.59 4.92
C TRP A 25 8.81 -5.29 3.71
N VAL A 26 9.47 -4.50 2.86
CA VAL A 26 10.07 -4.97 1.62
C VAL A 26 11.57 -4.73 1.64
N ASP A 27 12.29 -5.41 0.73
CA ASP A 27 13.73 -5.20 0.60
C ASP A 27 14.10 -3.72 0.41
N PRO A 28 15.16 -3.24 1.07
CA PRO A 28 15.54 -1.83 1.00
C PRO A 28 15.96 -1.45 -0.42
N LEU A 29 16.65 -2.36 -1.12
CA LEU A 29 17.08 -2.17 -2.49
C LEU A 29 15.90 -2.32 -3.44
N HIS A 30 15.60 -1.27 -4.20
CA HIS A 30 14.49 -1.27 -5.17
C HIS A 30 14.57 -2.45 -6.14
N SER A 31 15.76 -2.84 -6.59
CA SER A 31 15.96 -3.97 -7.51
C SER A 31 15.58 -5.33 -6.92
N GLU A 32 15.63 -5.47 -5.58
CA GLU A 32 15.44 -6.74 -4.88
C GLU A 32 13.99 -7.00 -4.47
N ARG A 33 13.10 -6.00 -4.59
CA ARG A 33 11.66 -6.06 -4.25
C ARG A 33 10.84 -6.95 -5.20
N ASN A 34 11.25 -8.20 -5.33
CA ASN A 34 10.68 -9.18 -6.26
C ASN A 34 9.27 -9.61 -5.85
N GLU A 35 8.97 -9.62 -4.55
CA GLU A 35 7.61 -9.88 -4.07
C GLU A 35 6.64 -8.78 -4.51
N VAL A 36 7.01 -7.51 -4.31
CA VAL A 36 6.24 -6.36 -4.80
C VAL A 36 6.00 -6.47 -6.31
N LYS A 37 7.06 -6.76 -7.09
CA LYS A 37 6.95 -6.94 -8.54
C LYS A 37 5.97 -8.05 -8.93
N ARG A 38 5.93 -9.13 -8.14
CA ARG A 38 5.07 -10.27 -8.40
C ARG A 38 3.60 -9.94 -8.18
N VAL A 39 3.28 -9.18 -7.13
CA VAL A 39 1.89 -8.88 -6.76
C VAL A 39 1.32 -7.66 -7.49
N SER A 40 2.11 -6.60 -7.68
CA SER A 40 1.62 -5.35 -8.27
C SER A 40 2.08 -5.11 -9.71
N GLY A 41 2.96 -5.95 -10.24
CA GLY A 41 3.58 -5.71 -11.54
C GLY A 41 4.66 -4.62 -11.51
N GLN A 42 5.05 -4.08 -10.34
CA GLN A 42 6.13 -3.10 -10.20
C GLN A 42 6.90 -3.21 -8.88
N ARG A 43 8.05 -2.53 -8.75
CA ARG A 43 8.90 -2.57 -7.54
C ARG A 43 8.75 -1.34 -6.63
N SER A 44 7.92 -0.39 -7.04
CA SER A 44 7.60 0.81 -6.26
C SER A 44 6.62 0.46 -5.14
N VAL A 45 6.71 1.22 -4.06
CA VAL A 45 5.80 1.18 -2.90
C VAL A 45 5.22 2.59 -2.72
N PRO A 46 4.03 2.74 -2.11
CA PRO A 46 3.19 1.71 -1.49
C PRO A 46 2.45 0.80 -2.49
N VAL A 47 2.03 -0.37 -2.00
CA VAL A 47 1.08 -1.29 -2.65
C VAL A 47 0.08 -1.72 -1.58
N LEU A 48 -1.22 -1.61 -1.89
CA LEU A 48 -2.30 -2.12 -1.06
C LEU A 48 -2.80 -3.45 -1.62
N ILE A 49 -3.00 -4.43 -0.74
CA ILE A 49 -3.70 -5.68 -1.05
C ILE A 49 -4.91 -5.78 -0.14
N ASP A 50 -6.10 -5.80 -0.72
CA ASP A 50 -7.36 -6.09 -0.03
C ASP A 50 -7.84 -7.45 -0.50
N GLY A 51 -7.59 -8.46 0.34
CA GLY A 51 -7.91 -9.86 0.05
C GLY A 51 -9.41 -10.14 0.05
N ASP A 52 -10.20 -9.40 0.82
CA ASP A 52 -11.64 -9.60 0.92
C ASP A 52 -12.36 -9.16 -0.36
N ARG A 53 -11.83 -8.14 -1.02
CA ARG A 53 -12.38 -7.58 -2.26
C ARG A 53 -11.59 -7.97 -3.52
N GLY A 54 -10.50 -8.72 -3.36
CA GLY A 54 -9.64 -9.16 -4.47
C GLY A 54 -8.91 -8.01 -5.18
N VAL A 55 -8.60 -6.95 -4.46
CA VAL A 55 -7.96 -5.75 -5.00
C VAL A 55 -6.46 -5.78 -4.72
N THR A 56 -5.65 -5.47 -5.74
CA THR A 56 -4.24 -5.11 -5.58
C THR A 56 -4.03 -3.80 -6.31
N MET A 57 -3.58 -2.79 -5.57
CA MET A 57 -3.50 -1.41 -6.04
C MET A 57 -2.14 -0.81 -5.70
N ALA A 58 -1.66 0.04 -6.59
CA ALA A 58 -0.47 0.84 -6.40
C ALA A 58 -0.78 2.30 -6.76
N GLU A 59 0.20 3.18 -6.58
CA GLU A 59 0.06 4.64 -6.54
C GLU A 59 -0.66 5.10 -5.27
N SER A 60 0.02 5.93 -4.46
CA SER A 60 -0.49 6.35 -3.15
C SER A 60 -1.84 7.05 -3.25
N ASP A 61 -2.00 7.94 -4.23
CA ASP A 61 -3.21 8.76 -4.35
C ASP A 61 -4.43 7.90 -4.66
N ASN A 62 -4.26 6.89 -5.53
CA ASN A 62 -5.31 5.90 -5.83
C ASN A 62 -5.64 5.06 -4.59
N ILE A 63 -4.62 4.66 -3.83
CA ILE A 63 -4.82 3.88 -2.60
C ILE A 63 -5.60 4.70 -1.57
N VAL A 64 -5.26 5.97 -1.36
CA VAL A 64 -5.99 6.87 -0.46
C VAL A 64 -7.44 7.02 -0.91
N GLU A 65 -7.67 7.31 -2.19
CA GLU A 65 -9.02 7.41 -2.74
C GLU A 65 -9.81 6.10 -2.51
N TYR A 66 -9.16 4.94 -2.68
CA TYR A 66 -9.79 3.65 -2.43
C TYR A 66 -10.19 3.48 -0.96
N VAL A 67 -9.32 3.85 -0.02
CA VAL A 67 -9.60 3.81 1.42
C VAL A 67 -10.81 4.69 1.73
N GLU A 68 -10.77 5.96 1.34
CA GLU A 68 -11.80 6.97 1.60
C GLU A 68 -13.18 6.57 1.03
N ARG A 69 -13.19 5.92 -0.14
CA ARG A 69 -14.44 5.65 -0.87
C ARG A 69 -14.98 4.25 -0.69
N SER A 70 -14.16 3.30 -0.25
CA SER A 70 -14.51 1.87 -0.28
C SER A 70 -14.30 1.14 1.04
N LEU A 71 -13.47 1.68 1.94
CA LEU A 71 -13.12 1.04 3.22
C LEU A 71 -13.59 1.84 4.45
N ALA A 72 -13.80 3.15 4.30
CA ALA A 72 -14.39 4.04 5.32
C ALA A 72 -15.85 3.71 5.66
#